data_AF-A0A819NU44-F1
#
_entry.id   AF-A0A819NU44-F1
#
_cell.length_a   1.000
_cell.length_b   1.000
_cell.length_c   1.000
_cell.angle_alpha   90.00
_cell.angle_beta   90.00
_cell.angle_gamma   90.00
#
_symmetry.space_group_name_H-M   'P 1'
#
loop_
_entity.id
_entity.type
_entity.pdbx_description
1 polymer ?
#
loop_
_entity_poly.entity_id
_entity_poly.type
_entity_poly.pdbx_seq_one_letter_code
_entity_poly.pdbx_strand_id
1 'polypeptide(L)'
;MVKVQQDLIELPQFKINKRISRGRSNPPVPILHSLIRKARKAVDIRTKVEKQIAKKQKEEQLHELALHARTDRTGICPAERDISKQIVLDVQTASSTSVQYAQRLFNISAGFDSSLGNDEAYNVYDQPWNSSTTIASQIYKPTKDNFDDTEALINASKRFEQEYGFKEADRAELRERPVQFQCDEDPFGLSDFLKDVRHGSAGSSALSANRSSSSSFKRSNADDQQERTSEKRGKK
;
A
#
# COMPACT_ATOMS: atom_id res chain seq x y z
N MET A 1 2.88 -45.95 -106.70
CA MET A 1 1.78 -46.39 -105.82
C MET A 1 0.71 -45.32 -105.85
N VAL A 2 -0.49 -45.65 -106.32
CA VAL A 2 -1.62 -44.72 -106.39
C VAL A 2 -2.44 -44.88 -105.11
N LYS A 3 -2.80 -43.78 -104.47
CA LYS A 3 -3.66 -43.80 -103.27
C LYS A 3 -5.07 -44.16 -103.71
N VAL A 4 -5.66 -45.17 -103.06
CA VAL A 4 -7.06 -45.57 -103.32
C VAL A 4 -7.97 -44.40 -102.92
N GLN A 5 -8.91 -44.04 -103.79
CA GLN A 5 -9.91 -43.02 -103.52
C GLN A 5 -10.81 -43.48 -102.37
N GLN A 6 -10.95 -42.65 -101.34
CA GLN A 6 -11.73 -42.98 -100.14
C GLN A 6 -13.12 -42.35 -100.27
N ASP A 7 -14.16 -43.16 -100.09
CA ASP A 7 -15.54 -42.73 -100.20
C ASP A 7 -15.97 -41.95 -98.95
N LEU A 8 -16.55 -40.77 -99.17
CA LEU A 8 -16.84 -39.80 -98.10
C LEU A 8 -18.04 -40.17 -97.20
N ILE A 9 -18.75 -41.24 -97.54
CA ILE A 9 -19.99 -41.65 -96.86
C ILE A 9 -19.90 -43.12 -96.40
N GLU A 10 -18.74 -43.77 -96.59
CA GLU A 10 -18.55 -45.14 -96.16
C GLU A 10 -18.39 -45.23 -94.63
N LEU A 11 -19.10 -46.17 -94.00
CA LEU A 11 -19.03 -46.35 -92.55
C LEU A 11 -17.67 -46.95 -92.12
N PRO A 12 -17.20 -46.65 -90.90
CA PRO A 12 -15.94 -47.18 -90.39
C PRO A 12 -15.93 -48.72 -90.35
N GLN A 13 -14.96 -49.33 -91.02
CA GLN A 13 -14.86 -50.78 -91.20
C GLN A 13 -14.34 -51.55 -89.97
N PHE A 14 -13.87 -50.89 -88.91
CA PHE A 14 -13.24 -51.56 -87.75
C PHE A 14 -13.70 -51.05 -86.38
N LYS A 15 -13.78 -51.96 -85.41
CA LYS A 15 -14.13 -51.66 -84.01
C LYS A 15 -12.91 -51.13 -83.25
N ILE A 16 -12.95 -49.88 -82.81
CA ILE A 16 -11.84 -49.19 -82.11
C ILE A 16 -11.88 -49.40 -80.57
N ASN A 17 -12.86 -50.15 -80.06
CA ASN A 17 -13.14 -50.22 -78.61
C ASN A 17 -12.20 -51.16 -77.81
N LYS A 18 -11.18 -51.75 -78.44
CA LYS A 18 -10.23 -52.64 -77.74
C LYS A 18 -9.18 -51.81 -77.00
N ARG A 19 -9.28 -51.75 -75.66
CA ARG A 19 -8.31 -51.06 -74.81
C ARG A 19 -7.15 -51.99 -74.45
N ILE A 20 -5.93 -51.55 -74.74
CA ILE A 20 -4.69 -52.25 -74.36
C ILE A 20 -4.11 -51.50 -73.15
N SER A 21 -3.48 -52.22 -72.23
CA SER A 21 -2.76 -51.59 -71.12
C SER A 21 -1.67 -50.67 -71.67
N ARG A 22 -1.45 -49.53 -71.01
CA ARG A 22 -0.37 -48.62 -71.38
C ARG A 22 0.97 -49.37 -71.27
N GLY A 23 1.88 -49.11 -72.21
CA GLY A 23 3.22 -49.70 -72.21
C GLY A 23 4.02 -49.34 -70.96
N ARG A 24 5.10 -50.07 -70.70
CA ARG A 24 6.00 -49.79 -69.58
C ARG A 24 6.57 -48.37 -69.73
N SER A 25 6.40 -47.54 -68.70
CA SER A 25 6.99 -46.20 -68.69
C SER A 25 8.52 -46.28 -68.71
N ASN A 26 9.15 -45.26 -69.29
CA ASN A 26 10.59 -45.08 -69.15
C ASN A 26 10.99 -45.10 -67.66
N PRO A 27 12.17 -45.63 -67.31
CA PRO A 27 12.61 -45.68 -65.92
C PRO A 27 12.63 -44.27 -65.32
N PRO A 28 12.21 -44.10 -64.05
CA PRO A 28 12.17 -42.80 -63.41
C PRO A 28 13.59 -42.21 -63.27
N VAL A 29 13.72 -40.93 -63.56
CA VAL A 29 14.99 -40.18 -63.46
C VAL A 29 15.34 -39.99 -61.98
N PRO A 30 16.62 -40.12 -61.56
CA PRO A 30 17.01 -39.95 -60.16
C PRO A 30 16.76 -38.53 -59.65
N ILE A 31 16.13 -38.40 -58.49
CA ILE A 31 15.83 -37.12 -57.84
C ILE A 31 17.06 -36.62 -57.07
N LEU A 32 17.60 -35.47 -57.44
CA LEU A 32 18.74 -34.84 -56.76
C LEU A 32 18.32 -34.07 -55.50
N HIS A 33 18.57 -34.66 -54.33
CA HIS A 33 18.17 -34.11 -53.02
C HIS A 33 19.10 -33.00 -52.47
N SER A 34 20.02 -32.46 -53.26
CA SER A 34 21.00 -31.44 -52.80
C SER A 34 20.32 -30.14 -52.37
N LEU A 35 19.31 -29.69 -53.11
CA LEU A 35 18.54 -28.48 -52.80
C LEU A 35 17.70 -28.63 -51.54
N ILE A 36 17.04 -29.77 -51.37
CA ILE A 36 16.26 -30.10 -50.17
C ILE A 36 17.16 -30.11 -48.92
N ARG A 37 18.37 -30.70 -49.03
CA ARG A 37 19.34 -30.70 -47.93
C ARG A 37 19.85 -29.31 -47.59
N LYS A 38 20.11 -28.45 -48.59
CA LYS A 38 20.51 -27.05 -48.37
C LYS A 38 19.39 -26.25 -47.70
N ALA A 39 18.15 -26.41 -48.14
CA ALA A 39 16.98 -25.74 -47.56
C ALA A 39 16.78 -26.14 -46.09
N ARG A 40 16.88 -27.44 -45.76
CA ARG A 40 16.79 -27.92 -44.36
C ARG A 40 17.85 -27.29 -43.47
N LYS A 41 19.11 -27.29 -43.91
CA LYS A 41 20.22 -26.66 -43.17
C LYS A 41 19.99 -25.17 -42.92
N ALA A 42 19.48 -24.43 -43.91
CA ALA A 42 19.18 -23.01 -43.76
C ALA A 42 18.08 -22.76 -42.72
N VAL A 43 17.03 -23.57 -42.71
CA VAL A 43 15.94 -23.51 -41.71
C VAL A 43 16.46 -23.86 -40.31
N ASP A 44 17.29 -24.89 -40.19
CA ASP A 44 17.89 -25.28 -38.89
C ASP A 44 18.78 -24.17 -38.32
N ILE A 45 19.56 -23.50 -39.17
CA ILE A 45 20.40 -22.37 -38.76
C ILE A 45 19.52 -21.20 -38.30
N ARG A 46 18.49 -20.85 -39.07
CA ARG A 46 17.57 -19.75 -38.74
C ARG A 46 16.87 -19.99 -37.39
N THR A 47 16.30 -21.16 -37.20
CA THR A 47 15.60 -21.51 -35.95
C THR A 47 16.54 -21.50 -34.74
N LYS A 48 17.81 -21.92 -34.90
CA LYS A 48 18.83 -21.80 -33.85
C LYS A 48 19.13 -20.34 -33.50
N VAL A 49 19.30 -19.48 -34.50
CA VAL A 49 19.56 -18.05 -34.30
C VAL A 49 18.38 -17.37 -33.60
N GLU A 50 17.16 -17.61 -34.06
CA GLU A 50 15.94 -17.07 -33.44
C GLU A 50 15.81 -17.49 -31.97
N LYS A 51 16.06 -18.78 -31.67
CA LYS A 51 16.08 -19.27 -30.27
C LYS A 51 17.16 -18.60 -29.43
N GLN A 52 18.35 -18.38 -29.99
CA GLN A 52 19.42 -17.68 -29.26
C GLN A 52 19.07 -16.22 -28.99
N ILE A 53 18.51 -15.51 -29.97
CA ILE A 53 18.07 -14.12 -29.81
C ILE A 53 16.96 -14.04 -28.76
N ALA A 54 15.93 -14.88 -28.84
CA ALA A 54 14.85 -14.90 -27.87
C ALA A 54 15.35 -15.24 -26.46
N LYS A 55 16.28 -16.20 -26.33
CA LYS A 55 16.90 -16.53 -25.04
C LYS A 55 17.69 -15.34 -24.50
N LYS A 56 18.51 -14.70 -25.34
CA LYS A 56 19.31 -13.54 -24.95
C LYS A 56 18.44 -12.35 -24.54
N GLN A 57 17.37 -12.06 -25.28
CA GLN A 57 16.40 -11.03 -24.93
C GLN A 57 15.72 -11.31 -23.59
N LYS A 58 15.31 -12.56 -23.35
CA LYS A 58 14.73 -12.95 -22.05
C LYS A 58 15.74 -12.81 -20.91
N GLU A 59 16.98 -13.22 -21.13
CA GLU A 59 18.07 -13.06 -20.15
C GLU A 59 18.35 -11.58 -19.86
N GLU A 60 18.35 -10.74 -20.88
CA GLU A 60 18.53 -9.29 -20.76
C GLU A 60 17.36 -8.63 -20.00
N GLN A 61 16.11 -8.99 -20.29
CA GLN A 61 14.94 -8.53 -19.54
C GLN A 61 15.00 -8.93 -18.06
N LEU A 62 15.41 -10.17 -17.77
CA LEU A 62 15.58 -10.64 -16.39
C LEU A 62 16.73 -9.92 -15.70
N HIS A 63 17.83 -9.67 -16.41
CA HIS A 63 18.96 -8.92 -15.90
C HIS A 63 18.60 -7.47 -15.58
N GLU A 64 17.86 -6.80 -16.46
CA GLU A 64 17.35 -5.44 -16.24
C GLU A 64 16.39 -5.38 -15.05
N LEU A 65 15.42 -6.30 -14.97
CA LEU A 65 14.51 -6.41 -13.82
C LEU A 65 15.28 -6.64 -12.52
N ALA A 66 16.30 -7.49 -12.53
CA ALA A 66 17.14 -7.74 -11.36
C ALA A 66 17.96 -6.51 -10.95
N LEU A 67 18.47 -5.73 -11.92
CA LEU A 67 19.13 -4.45 -11.64
C LEU A 67 18.15 -3.44 -11.05
N HIS A 68 16.96 -3.29 -11.63
CA HIS A 68 15.91 -2.39 -11.15
C HIS A 68 15.48 -2.75 -9.71
N ALA A 69 15.20 -4.03 -9.45
CA ALA A 69 14.87 -4.51 -8.11
C ALA A 69 16.00 -4.26 -7.09
N ARG A 70 17.26 -4.29 -7.53
CA ARG A 70 18.42 -3.95 -6.69
C ARG A 70 18.53 -2.45 -6.42
N THR A 71 18.30 -1.59 -7.42
CA THR A 71 18.33 -0.14 -7.24
C THR A 71 17.21 0.32 -6.33
N ASP A 72 15.99 -0.18 -6.51
CA ASP A 72 14.83 0.15 -5.66
C ASP A 72 15.08 -0.24 -4.20
N ARG A 73 15.71 -1.39 -3.97
CA ARG A 73 15.98 -1.89 -2.61
C ARG A 73 17.12 -1.16 -1.92
N THR A 74 18.13 -0.72 -2.67
CA THR A 74 19.36 -0.18 -2.06
C THR A 74 19.48 1.33 -2.14
N GLY A 75 18.62 2.01 -2.89
CA GLY A 75 18.60 3.48 -3.03
C GLY A 75 19.90 4.10 -3.54
N ILE A 76 20.88 3.30 -3.96
CA ILE A 76 22.26 3.71 -4.21
C ILE A 76 22.75 3.02 -5.49
N CYS A 77 23.23 3.83 -6.45
CA CYS A 77 23.81 3.37 -7.70
C CYS A 77 24.97 2.38 -7.45
N PRO A 78 25.02 1.23 -8.15
CA PRO A 78 26.00 0.17 -7.90
C PRO A 78 27.44 0.52 -8.33
N ALA A 79 27.65 1.67 -8.99
CA ALA A 79 28.95 2.09 -9.51
C ALA A 79 30.01 2.36 -8.41
N GLU A 80 29.63 2.53 -7.15
CA GLU A 80 30.53 2.96 -6.06
C GLU A 80 30.78 1.88 -4.99
N ARG A 81 30.37 0.63 -5.19
CA ARG A 81 30.66 -0.43 -4.19
C ARG A 81 32.05 -1.01 -4.42
N ASP A 82 33.03 -0.42 -3.74
CA ASP A 82 34.42 -0.88 -3.68
C ASP A 82 34.53 -2.39 -3.45
N ILE A 83 35.28 -3.04 -4.34
CA ILE A 83 35.71 -4.45 -4.37
C ILE A 83 36.09 -5.06 -3.01
N SER A 84 36.51 -4.25 -2.03
CA SER A 84 36.84 -4.68 -0.67
C SER A 84 35.60 -5.04 0.18
N LYS A 85 34.44 -4.42 -0.03
CA LYS A 85 33.18 -4.73 0.70
C LYS A 85 32.48 -5.99 0.20
N GLN A 86 32.83 -6.45 -1.01
CA GLN A 86 32.32 -7.70 -1.58
C GLN A 86 33.02 -8.94 -0.99
N ILE A 87 34.25 -8.80 -0.50
CA ILE A 87 35.03 -9.91 0.09
C ILE A 87 34.69 -10.09 1.58
N VAL A 88 34.34 -9.01 2.28
CA VAL A 88 33.93 -9.05 3.70
C VAL A 88 32.51 -9.60 3.91
N LEU A 89 31.68 -9.57 2.87
CA LEU A 89 30.32 -10.13 2.91
C LEU A 89 30.37 -11.58 2.44
N ASP A 90 30.63 -12.49 3.37
CA ASP A 90 30.49 -13.94 3.20
C ASP A 90 29.03 -14.27 2.81
N VAL A 91 28.75 -14.27 1.50
CA VAL A 91 27.43 -14.60 0.95
C VAL A 91 27.25 -16.12 1.08
N GLN A 92 26.76 -16.54 2.24
CA GLN A 92 26.19 -17.86 2.38
C GLN A 92 25.02 -18.01 1.42
N THR A 93 25.09 -19.04 0.60
CA THR A 93 24.04 -19.47 -0.34
C THR A 93 22.82 -19.93 0.46
N ALA A 94 21.87 -19.04 0.70
CA ALA A 94 20.62 -19.41 1.36
C ALA A 94 19.77 -20.28 0.43
N SER A 95 19.69 -21.56 0.79
CA SER A 95 18.75 -22.55 0.27
C SER A 95 17.33 -22.19 0.72
N SER A 96 16.61 -21.39 -0.06
CA SER A 96 15.16 -21.28 0.08
C SER A 96 14.50 -21.34 -1.29
N THR A 97 13.90 -22.49 -1.58
CA THR A 97 13.21 -22.81 -2.84
C THR A 97 11.88 -22.03 -3.00
N SER A 98 11.49 -21.22 -2.02
CA SER A 98 10.27 -20.42 -2.02
C SER A 98 10.56 -18.94 -1.73
N VAL A 99 9.70 -18.07 -2.27
CA VAL A 99 9.74 -16.61 -2.04
C VAL A 99 9.57 -16.36 -0.54
N GLN A 100 10.63 -15.85 0.10
CA GLN A 100 10.58 -15.49 1.51
C GLN A 100 9.69 -14.25 1.67
N TYR A 101 8.51 -14.42 2.28
CA TYR A 101 7.68 -13.29 2.67
C TYR A 101 8.27 -12.61 3.91
N ALA A 102 8.17 -11.28 3.98
CA ALA A 102 8.66 -10.54 5.13
C ALA A 102 7.90 -10.95 6.41
N GLN A 103 8.61 -11.22 7.50
CA GLN A 103 8.02 -11.64 8.78
C GLN A 103 6.94 -10.68 9.30
N ARG A 104 7.07 -9.38 9.00
CA ARG A 104 6.06 -8.37 9.33
C ARG A 104 4.69 -8.70 8.71
N LEU A 105 4.64 -9.30 7.53
CA LEU A 105 3.39 -9.68 6.87
C LEU A 105 2.61 -10.74 7.64
N PHE A 106 3.30 -11.70 8.26
CA PHE A 106 2.67 -12.74 9.07
C PHE A 106 2.31 -12.28 10.49
N ASN A 107 2.91 -11.18 10.93
CA ASN A 107 2.59 -10.55 12.21
C ASN A 107 1.51 -9.45 12.06
N ILE A 108 0.97 -9.22 10.86
CA ILE A 108 -0.18 -8.35 10.64
C ILE A 108 -1.45 -9.20 10.85
N SER A 109 -2.02 -9.16 12.05
CA SER A 109 -3.33 -9.77 12.34
C SER A 109 -4.51 -8.92 11.84
N ALA A 110 -4.24 -7.74 11.27
CA ALA A 110 -5.25 -6.81 10.79
C ALA A 110 -5.92 -7.36 9.52
N GLY A 111 -7.04 -8.05 9.70
CA GLY A 111 -7.87 -8.54 8.59
C GLY A 111 -8.45 -9.94 8.78
N PHE A 112 -7.94 -10.75 9.72
CA PHE A 112 -8.58 -12.03 10.04
C PHE A 112 -9.82 -11.87 10.93
N ASP A 113 -9.81 -10.87 11.81
CA ASP A 113 -10.85 -10.66 12.83
C ASP A 113 -12.08 -9.90 12.29
N SER A 114 -11.92 -9.08 11.26
CA SER A 114 -13.01 -8.27 10.69
C SER A 114 -14.04 -9.07 9.88
N SER A 115 -13.73 -10.33 9.53
CA SER A 115 -14.54 -11.14 8.60
C SER A 115 -15.51 -12.10 9.31
N LEU A 116 -15.43 -12.26 10.62
CA LEU A 116 -16.21 -13.24 11.38
C LEU A 116 -17.29 -12.61 12.27
N GLY A 117 -17.61 -11.34 12.04
CA GLY A 117 -18.67 -10.63 12.76
C GLY A 117 -20.06 -11.02 12.29
N ASN A 118 -20.97 -11.28 13.23
CA ASN A 118 -22.41 -11.42 12.96
C ASN A 118 -22.94 -10.16 12.26
N ASP A 119 -23.92 -10.29 11.35
CA ASP A 119 -24.49 -9.17 10.57
C ASP A 119 -25.11 -8.06 11.45
N GLU A 120 -25.34 -8.33 12.73
CA GLU A 120 -25.82 -7.39 13.75
C GLU A 120 -24.71 -6.58 14.43
N ALA A 121 -23.44 -6.99 14.31
CA ALA A 121 -22.29 -6.25 14.82
C ALA A 121 -21.89 -5.19 13.78
N TYR A 122 -22.32 -3.95 14.01
CA TYR A 122 -22.20 -2.80 13.10
C TYR A 122 -20.73 -2.41 12.79
N ASN A 123 -20.03 -3.26 12.05
CA ASN A 123 -18.59 -3.21 11.73
C ASN A 123 -18.37 -2.70 10.30
N VAL A 124 -19.00 -1.58 9.93
CA VAL A 124 -18.89 -0.98 8.58
C VAL A 124 -17.47 -0.48 8.26
N TYR A 125 -16.66 -0.24 9.29
CA TYR A 125 -15.32 0.32 9.14
C TYR A 125 -14.26 -0.58 9.78
N ASP A 126 -13.16 -0.73 9.06
CA ASP A 126 -11.99 -1.51 9.51
C ASP A 126 -11.23 -0.83 10.66
N GLN A 127 -11.39 0.49 10.83
CA GLN A 127 -10.66 1.28 11.82
C GLN A 127 -11.62 2.17 12.61
N PRO A 128 -11.43 2.30 13.94
CA PRO A 128 -12.14 3.29 14.72
C PRO A 128 -11.73 4.70 14.27
N TRP A 129 -12.66 5.64 14.32
CA TRP A 129 -12.42 7.02 13.88
C TRP A 129 -11.34 7.76 14.70
N ASN A 130 -11.02 7.24 15.90
CA ASN A 130 -9.84 7.64 16.65
C ASN A 130 -9.10 6.39 17.16
N SER A 131 -7.77 6.47 17.21
CA SER A 131 -6.92 5.43 17.79
C SER A 131 -6.70 5.66 19.29
N SER A 132 -7.63 6.35 19.97
CA SER A 132 -7.44 6.80 21.35
C SER A 132 -7.12 5.67 22.32
N THR A 133 -7.69 4.48 22.15
CA THR A 133 -7.38 3.30 22.99
C THR A 133 -5.94 2.81 22.79
N THR A 134 -5.46 2.75 21.54
CA THR A 134 -4.08 2.34 21.21
C THR A 134 -3.08 3.42 21.61
N ILE A 135 -3.37 4.68 21.27
CA ILE A 135 -2.54 5.83 21.63
C ILE A 135 -2.51 6.00 23.14
N ALA A 136 -3.61 5.82 23.88
CA ALA A 136 -3.65 5.96 25.34
C ALA A 136 -2.66 5.03 26.07
N SER A 137 -2.37 3.86 25.52
CA SER A 137 -1.32 2.98 26.05
C SER A 137 0.11 3.53 25.87
N GLN A 138 0.27 4.53 25.00
CA GLN A 138 1.49 5.25 24.64
C GLN A 138 1.49 6.73 25.08
N ILE A 139 0.38 7.26 25.62
CA ILE A 139 0.31 8.60 26.23
C ILE A 139 1.09 8.51 27.54
N TYR A 140 2.39 8.74 27.43
CA TYR A 140 3.37 8.83 28.51
C TYR A 140 3.38 7.64 29.49
N LYS A 141 4.22 6.64 29.17
CA LYS A 141 4.65 5.59 30.10
C LYS A 141 6.10 5.81 30.51
N PRO A 142 6.36 6.57 31.58
CA PRO A 142 7.72 6.74 32.08
C PRO A 142 8.30 5.37 32.43
N THR A 143 9.37 4.97 31.75
CA THR A 143 10.11 3.73 32.05
C THR A 143 11.27 4.13 32.94
N LYS A 144 11.43 3.45 34.09
CA LYS A 144 12.40 3.81 35.14
C LYS A 144 13.83 3.94 34.61
N ASP A 145 14.18 3.15 33.60
CA ASP A 145 15.52 3.12 32.98
C ASP A 145 15.87 4.39 32.18
N ASN A 146 14.87 5.17 31.76
CA ASN A 146 15.12 6.42 31.02
C ASN A 146 15.37 7.62 31.95
N PHE A 147 15.16 7.48 33.26
CA PHE A 147 15.33 8.61 34.20
C PHE A 147 16.80 8.89 34.52
N ASP A 148 17.62 7.84 34.65
CA ASP A 148 19.04 7.97 35.00
C ASP A 148 19.84 8.73 33.93
N ASP A 149 19.58 8.45 32.64
CA ASP A 149 20.20 9.17 31.52
C ASP A 149 19.68 10.60 31.39
N THR A 150 18.42 10.87 31.74
CA THR A 150 17.86 12.23 31.71
C THR A 150 18.38 13.12 32.83
N GLU A 151 18.53 12.60 34.05
CA GLU A 151 19.19 13.30 35.17
C GLU A 151 20.67 13.53 34.87
N ALA A 152 21.35 12.57 34.24
CA ALA A 152 22.72 12.75 33.79
C ALA A 152 22.84 13.81 32.68
N LEU A 153 21.90 13.88 31.73
CA LEU A 153 21.85 14.93 30.70
C LEU A 153 21.56 16.32 31.28
N ILE A 154 20.60 16.42 32.20
CA ILE A 154 20.25 17.68 32.88
C ILE A 154 21.43 18.18 33.73
N ASN A 155 22.11 17.28 34.43
CA ASN A 155 23.31 17.62 35.20
C ASN A 155 24.53 17.86 34.30
N ALA A 156 24.65 17.20 33.15
CA ALA A 156 25.71 17.46 32.17
C ALA A 156 25.54 18.85 31.49
N SER A 157 24.30 19.34 31.33
CA SER A 157 24.02 20.72 30.93
C SER A 157 24.42 21.78 31.96
N LYS A 158 24.88 21.40 33.17
CA LYS A 158 25.58 22.33 34.10
C LYS A 158 26.96 22.77 33.59
N ARG A 159 27.44 22.24 32.45
CA ARG A 159 28.64 22.74 31.76
C ARG A 159 28.46 24.11 31.10
N PHE A 160 27.25 24.65 31.05
CA PHE A 160 27.00 26.02 30.65
C PHE A 160 27.12 26.95 31.87
N GLU A 161 28.34 27.13 32.38
CA GLU A 161 28.64 28.25 33.26
C GLU A 161 28.69 29.51 32.38
N GLN A 162 27.68 30.37 32.51
CA GLN A 162 27.68 31.68 31.86
C GLN A 162 28.75 32.55 32.52
N GLU A 163 30.02 32.43 32.12
CA GLU A 163 31.14 33.22 32.67
C GLU A 163 31.09 34.71 32.28
N TYR A 164 30.23 35.08 31.31
CA TYR A 164 29.97 36.47 30.96
C TYR A 164 28.46 36.72 30.92
N GLY A 165 27.93 37.24 32.02
CA GLY A 165 26.62 37.89 32.00
C GLY A 165 26.63 39.09 31.05
N PHE A 166 25.55 39.28 30.31
CA PHE A 166 25.31 40.48 29.50
C PHE A 166 25.46 41.70 30.40
N LYS A 167 26.48 42.54 30.16
CA LYS A 167 26.95 43.58 31.09
C LYS A 167 25.92 44.68 31.40
N GLU A 168 24.78 44.65 30.72
CA GLU A 168 23.68 45.61 30.84
C GLU A 168 22.35 44.94 31.22
N ALA A 169 22.38 43.66 31.57
CA ALA A 169 21.28 43.02 32.27
C ALA A 169 21.47 43.32 33.75
N ASP A 170 21.07 44.54 34.15
CA ASP A 170 20.68 44.79 35.53
C ASP A 170 19.80 43.61 35.93
N ARG A 171 20.25 42.83 36.92
CA ARG A 171 19.43 41.77 37.51
C ARG A 171 18.20 42.48 38.04
N ALA A 172 17.15 42.45 37.22
CA ALA A 172 15.88 43.07 37.53
C ALA A 172 15.50 42.62 38.94
N GLU A 173 15.22 43.62 39.78
CA GLU A 173 14.61 43.44 41.09
C GLU A 173 13.63 42.26 41.04
N LEU A 174 13.70 41.40 42.05
CA LEU A 174 12.72 40.34 42.25
C LEU A 174 11.33 40.98 42.05
N ARG A 175 10.68 40.62 40.94
CA ARG A 175 9.35 41.14 40.59
C ARG A 175 8.35 40.54 41.57
N GLU A 176 8.24 41.15 42.75
CA GLU A 176 7.25 40.84 43.78
C GLU A 176 5.89 41.48 43.49
N ARG A 177 5.77 42.21 42.37
CA ARG A 177 4.51 42.79 41.93
C ARG A 177 3.90 41.94 40.80
N PRO A 178 2.61 41.58 40.89
CA PRO A 178 1.90 40.92 39.80
C PRO A 178 2.12 41.70 38.50
N VAL A 179 2.29 40.96 37.40
CA VAL A 179 2.51 41.49 36.06
C VAL A 179 1.48 42.58 35.77
N GLN A 180 1.94 43.84 35.72
CA GLN A 180 1.12 44.96 35.29
C GLN A 180 1.10 44.94 33.77
N PHE A 181 -0.05 44.59 33.20
CA PHE A 181 -0.30 44.81 31.78
C PHE A 181 -0.45 46.32 31.57
N GLN A 182 0.12 46.86 30.48
CA GLN A 182 -0.31 48.16 29.99
C GLN A 182 -1.80 48.01 29.61
N CYS A 183 -2.68 48.58 30.44
CA CYS A 183 -4.09 48.73 30.08
C CYS A 183 -4.19 49.87 29.07
N ASP A 184 -3.92 49.56 27.81
CA ASP A 184 -4.52 50.31 26.73
C ASP A 184 -6.04 50.03 26.77
N GLU A 185 -6.84 51.05 26.49
CA GLU A 185 -8.30 50.99 26.58
C GLU A 185 -8.84 49.79 25.78
N ASP A 186 -9.53 48.86 26.46
CA ASP A 186 -9.94 47.55 25.92
C ASP A 186 -10.70 47.75 24.60
N PRO A 187 -10.09 47.45 23.43
CA PRO A 187 -10.69 47.74 22.13
C PRO A 187 -12.00 47.00 21.90
N PHE A 188 -12.26 45.96 22.69
CA PHE A 188 -13.39 45.06 22.57
C PHE A 188 -14.40 45.21 23.72
N GLY A 189 -14.15 46.08 24.70
CA GLY A 189 -15.05 46.32 25.84
C GLY A 189 -15.40 45.07 26.66
N LEU A 190 -14.58 44.01 26.56
CA LEU A 190 -14.78 42.75 27.24
C LEU A 190 -14.66 42.91 28.75
N SER A 191 -13.80 43.83 29.22
CA SER A 191 -13.66 44.13 30.64
C SER A 191 -14.93 44.68 31.27
N ASP A 192 -15.73 45.46 30.54
CA ASP A 192 -17.00 46.01 31.05
C ASP A 192 -18.12 45.00 30.92
N PHE A 193 -18.14 44.22 29.83
CA PHE A 193 -19.03 43.08 29.69
C PHE A 193 -18.86 42.03 30.81
N LEU A 194 -17.61 41.70 31.15
CA LEU A 194 -17.31 40.76 32.24
C LEU A 194 -17.69 41.34 33.61
N LYS A 195 -17.58 42.66 33.82
CA LYS A 195 -18.09 43.33 35.03
C LYS A 195 -19.62 43.25 35.08
N ASP A 196 -20.31 43.53 33.99
CA ASP A 196 -21.77 43.48 33.93
C ASP A 196 -22.33 42.08 34.15
N VAL A 197 -21.70 41.06 33.57
CA VAL A 197 -22.08 39.64 33.79
C VAL A 197 -21.75 39.20 35.22
N ARG A 198 -20.62 39.65 35.79
CA ARG A 198 -20.18 39.28 37.14
C ARG A 198 -20.94 40.02 38.24
N HIS A 199 -21.39 41.24 37.99
CA HIS A 199 -22.24 42.02 38.89
C HIS A 199 -23.74 41.86 38.60
N GLY A 200 -24.09 41.21 37.49
CA GLY A 200 -25.46 40.97 37.02
C GLY A 200 -26.13 39.69 37.50
N SER A 201 -25.67 39.06 38.58
CA SER A 201 -26.38 37.92 39.21
C SER A 201 -27.38 38.34 40.31
N ALA A 202 -27.83 39.60 40.30
CA ALA A 202 -28.89 40.10 41.19
C ALA A 202 -29.72 41.24 40.56
N GLY A 203 -30.68 40.89 39.69
CA GLY A 203 -32.00 41.53 39.56
C GLY A 203 -32.16 42.94 38.93
N SER A 204 -32.82 42.96 37.74
CA SER A 204 -33.65 44.05 37.15
C SER A 204 -32.91 45.32 36.65
N SER A 205 -33.23 46.01 35.54
CA SER A 205 -34.44 46.13 34.70
C SER A 205 -34.10 46.89 33.39
N ALA A 206 -34.93 46.68 32.34
CA ALA A 206 -35.00 47.39 31.04
C ALA A 206 -33.79 47.18 30.09
N LEU A 207 -33.91 46.56 28.92
CA LEU A 207 -34.75 47.01 27.81
C LEU A 207 -35.31 45.82 26.97
N SER A 208 -36.50 46.07 26.43
CA SER A 208 -37.35 45.24 25.59
C SER A 208 -36.70 44.76 24.28
N ALA A 209 -36.88 43.48 23.91
CA ALA A 209 -37.58 43.09 22.67
C ALA A 209 -37.65 41.56 22.46
N ASN A 210 -38.87 41.03 22.59
CA ASN A 210 -39.46 39.92 21.83
C ASN A 210 -38.56 38.77 21.31
N ARG A 211 -38.64 37.62 21.99
CA ARG A 211 -38.81 36.34 21.27
C ARG A 211 -39.92 35.53 21.92
N SER A 212 -41.08 35.61 21.29
CA SER A 212 -42.27 34.82 21.52
C SER A 212 -42.05 33.35 21.17
N SER A 213 -42.85 32.50 21.83
CA SER A 213 -43.32 31.17 21.43
C SER A 213 -42.26 30.06 21.33
N SER A 214 -42.46 28.82 21.73
CA SER A 214 -43.58 28.05 22.29
C SER A 214 -42.95 26.66 22.53
N SER A 215 -43.14 25.94 23.63
CA SER A 215 -44.34 25.16 23.88
C SER A 215 -44.08 24.28 25.10
N SER A 216 -45.05 24.30 25.99
CA SER A 216 -45.28 23.42 27.12
C SER A 216 -45.46 21.96 26.71
N PHE A 217 -45.02 21.00 27.54
CA PHE A 217 -45.94 20.14 28.30
C PHE A 217 -45.22 19.32 29.39
N LYS A 218 -45.52 19.75 30.64
CA LYS A 218 -45.75 19.03 31.90
C LYS A 218 -45.27 17.58 32.05
N ARG A 219 -44.30 17.39 32.96
CA ARG A 219 -44.17 16.17 33.78
C ARG A 219 -45.18 16.23 34.94
N SER A 220 -46.00 15.20 35.09
CA SER A 220 -46.81 14.96 36.28
C SER A 220 -46.03 14.10 37.29
N ASN A 221 -45.93 14.61 38.51
CA ASN A 221 -45.52 13.89 39.72
C ASN A 221 -46.62 12.90 40.16
N ALA A 222 -46.21 11.72 40.63
CA ALA A 222 -46.81 10.91 41.70
C ALA A 222 -45.86 9.70 41.87
N ASP A 223 -45.03 9.61 42.89
CA ASP A 223 -45.31 9.29 44.29
C ASP A 223 -45.67 7.81 44.53
N ASP A 224 -45.16 7.32 45.66
CA ASP A 224 -45.46 6.08 46.39
C ASP A 224 -44.84 4.70 46.06
N GLN A 225 -43.97 4.34 47.01
CA GLN A 225 -43.85 3.10 47.79
C GLN A 225 -43.66 1.73 47.12
N GLN A 226 -42.47 1.21 47.39
CA GLN A 226 -42.21 -0.04 48.10
C GLN A 226 -43.38 -1.05 48.24
N GLU A 227 -43.23 -2.21 47.60
CA GLU A 227 -43.73 -3.46 48.16
C GLU A 227 -42.62 -4.52 48.17
N ARG A 228 -42.35 -5.01 49.38
CA ARG A 228 -41.51 -6.18 49.66
C ARG A 228 -42.34 -7.44 49.38
N THR A 229 -41.74 -8.45 48.77
CA THR A 229 -41.84 -9.88 49.16
C THR A 229 -40.83 -10.64 48.29
N SER A 230 -39.64 -10.98 48.81
CA SER A 230 -39.32 -12.33 49.32
C SER A 230 -40.07 -13.47 48.59
N GLU A 231 -39.33 -14.38 47.96
CA GLU A 231 -38.99 -15.67 48.56
C GLU A 231 -38.66 -16.78 47.52
N LYS A 232 -37.39 -17.20 47.57
CA LYS A 232 -36.88 -18.59 47.51
C LYS A 232 -36.87 -19.45 46.23
N ARG A 233 -35.70 -20.11 46.16
CA ARG A 233 -35.36 -21.49 45.73
C ARG A 233 -35.00 -21.63 44.24
N GLY A 234 -33.90 -22.28 43.88
CA GLY A 234 -32.98 -23.10 44.68
C GLY A 234 -31.69 -23.46 43.95
N LYS A 235 -30.72 -23.88 44.77
CA LYS A 235 -29.42 -24.45 44.41
C LYS A 235 -29.54 -25.63 43.43
N LYS A 236 -28.64 -25.69 42.46
CA LYS A 236 -27.50 -26.61 42.46
C LYS A 236 -26.41 -26.09 41.55
#